data_AF-A0A941EJ96-F1
#
_entry.id   AF-A0A941EJ96-F1
#
_cell.length_a   1.000
_cell.length_b   1.000
_cell.length_c   1.000
_cell.angle_alpha   90.00
_cell.angle_beta   90.00
_cell.angle_gamma   90.00
#
_symmetry.space_group_name_H-M   'P 1'
#
loop_
_entity.id
_entity.type
_entity.pdbx_description
1 polymer ?
#
loop_
_entity_poly.entity_id
_entity_poly.type
_entity_poly.pdbx_seq_one_letter_code
_entity_poly.pdbx_strand_id
1 'polypeptide(L)'
;MDPNAFARAPAAGSGPGPITPDGCAVDLYAAVPPRGEPELVHAAVPAGAAVLELGCGAGRISTPLARLGHRVVGVDESAEMLERCVDIRTVRSSIQSLRLPERFPVVLLPSHLINAADEAVREAFLRTCREHVEEAGTVLVQRHRRGWVEEATDSVHDDGTLRSSLRVLGRPAPGLLHGRMTYELAGSVWEHEFTARDVDDAALPRILARADLRLERVLTDDGAWFLAVPAR
;
A
#
# COMPACT_ATOMS: atom_id res chain seq x y z
N MET A 1 2.75 13.91 -25.36
CA MET A 1 2.79 14.18 -23.90
C MET A 1 3.78 13.23 -23.28
N ASP A 2 4.67 13.71 -22.43
CA ASP A 2 5.63 12.86 -21.70
C ASP A 2 4.85 11.96 -20.71
N PRO A 3 4.87 10.62 -20.85
CA PRO A 3 4.18 9.74 -19.91
C PRO A 3 4.73 9.85 -18.48
N ASN A 4 5.97 10.33 -18.30
CA ASN A 4 6.53 10.60 -16.97
C ASN A 4 5.99 11.89 -16.33
N ALA A 5 5.35 12.79 -17.09
CA ALA A 5 4.75 14.00 -16.51
C ALA A 5 3.57 13.65 -15.59
N PHE A 6 2.78 12.63 -15.93
CA PHE A 6 1.68 12.12 -15.07
C PHE A 6 2.17 11.28 -13.89
N ALA A 7 3.37 10.71 -13.99
CA ALA A 7 4.00 9.96 -12.89
C ALA A 7 4.66 10.89 -11.85
N ARG A 8 4.95 12.14 -12.23
CA ARG A 8 5.66 13.14 -11.40
C ARG A 8 4.78 14.28 -10.89
N ALA A 9 3.52 14.37 -11.33
CA ALA A 9 2.59 15.34 -10.77
C ALA A 9 2.27 14.96 -9.32
N PRO A 10 2.37 15.89 -8.35
CA PRO A 10 1.98 15.61 -6.99
C PRO A 10 0.50 15.22 -6.96
N ALA A 11 0.17 14.14 -6.25
CA ALA A 11 -1.20 13.75 -6.02
C ALA A 11 -1.92 14.88 -5.25
N ALA A 12 -2.92 15.48 -5.89
CA ALA A 12 -3.66 16.60 -5.31
C ALA A 12 -4.79 16.04 -4.44
N GLY A 13 -4.61 16.11 -3.12
CA GLY A 13 -5.64 15.78 -2.13
C GLY A 13 -6.40 17.03 -1.65
N SER A 14 -7.69 16.88 -1.35
CA SER A 14 -8.52 17.93 -0.74
C SER A 14 -9.57 17.33 0.21
N GLY A 15 -10.07 18.14 1.14
CA GLY A 15 -11.06 17.77 2.14
C GLY A 15 -10.77 18.40 3.49
N PRO A 16 -11.59 18.13 4.53
CA PRO A 16 -11.32 18.62 5.87
C PRO A 16 -10.13 17.91 6.52
N GLY A 17 -9.48 18.59 7.47
CA GLY A 17 -8.36 18.03 8.24
C GLY A 17 -7.00 18.06 7.51
N PRO A 18 -5.96 17.47 8.12
CA PRO A 18 -4.63 17.42 7.52
C PRO A 18 -4.60 16.53 6.27
N ILE A 19 -3.91 17.02 5.23
CA ILE A 19 -3.60 16.28 4.00
C ILE A 19 -2.09 16.05 3.95
N THR A 20 -1.66 14.81 3.76
CA THR A 20 -0.24 14.43 3.65
C THR A 20 0.36 14.90 2.31
N PRO A 21 1.70 14.95 2.16
CA PRO A 21 2.34 15.41 0.93
C PRO A 21 1.94 14.64 -0.34
N ASP A 22 1.56 13.38 -0.20
CA ASP A 22 1.06 12.51 -1.27
C ASP A 22 -0.47 12.60 -1.46
N GLY A 23 -1.15 13.56 -0.83
CA GLY A 23 -2.56 13.85 -1.02
C GLY A 23 -3.51 12.99 -0.19
N CYS A 24 -3.02 12.15 0.73
CA CYS A 24 -3.86 11.33 1.59
C CYS A 24 -4.48 12.14 2.74
N ALA A 25 -5.77 11.93 2.99
CA ALA A 25 -6.49 12.60 4.06
C ALA A 25 -6.34 11.87 5.40
N VAL A 26 -5.69 12.48 6.38
CA VAL A 26 -5.39 11.83 7.68
C VAL A 26 -6.66 11.34 8.37
N ASP A 27 -7.66 12.21 8.48
CA ASP A 27 -8.90 11.90 9.20
C ASP A 27 -9.73 10.82 8.51
N LEU A 28 -9.70 10.76 7.17
CA LEU A 28 -10.32 9.68 6.41
C LEU A 28 -9.64 8.35 6.75
N TYR A 29 -8.33 8.25 6.54
CA TYR A 29 -7.60 6.99 6.70
C TYR A 29 -7.61 6.48 8.13
N ALA A 30 -7.70 7.37 9.13
CA ALA A 30 -7.88 7.00 10.52
C ALA A 30 -9.26 6.39 10.83
N ALA A 31 -10.29 6.74 10.04
CA ALA A 31 -11.65 6.30 10.27
C ALA A 31 -12.09 5.11 9.39
N VAL A 32 -11.32 4.76 8.34
CA VAL A 32 -11.61 3.58 7.51
C VAL A 32 -11.28 2.29 8.28
N PRO A 33 -12.25 1.39 8.50
CA PRO A 33 -11.99 0.12 9.17
C PRO A 33 -11.16 -0.84 8.28
N PRO A 34 -10.45 -1.81 8.87
CA PRO A 34 -9.87 -2.91 8.10
C PRO A 34 -10.97 -3.71 7.39
N ARG A 35 -10.64 -4.25 6.22
CA ARG A 35 -11.51 -5.02 5.33
C ARG A 35 -10.98 -6.45 5.13
N GLY A 36 -10.54 -7.09 6.21
CA GLY A 36 -10.02 -8.45 6.21
C GLY A 36 -8.51 -8.59 5.96
N GLU A 37 -7.80 -7.48 5.69
CA GLU A 37 -6.35 -7.53 5.48
C GLU A 37 -5.58 -8.03 6.71
N PRO A 38 -5.89 -7.61 7.96
CA PRO A 38 -5.21 -8.14 9.14
C PRO A 38 -5.35 -9.65 9.28
N GLU A 39 -6.56 -10.20 9.05
CA GLU A 39 -6.84 -11.63 9.15
C GLU A 39 -6.12 -12.42 8.05
N LEU A 40 -6.10 -11.89 6.82
CA LEU A 40 -5.34 -12.46 5.71
C LEU A 40 -3.84 -12.52 6.03
N VAL A 41 -3.28 -11.42 6.53
CA VAL A 41 -1.86 -11.36 6.91
C VAL A 41 -1.58 -12.34 8.05
N HIS A 42 -2.40 -12.33 9.11
CA HIS A 42 -2.27 -13.22 10.26
C HIS A 42 -2.27 -14.70 9.86
N ALA A 43 -3.16 -15.09 8.94
CA ALA A 43 -3.23 -16.47 8.44
C ALA A 43 -2.04 -16.88 7.57
N ALA A 44 -1.34 -15.91 6.97
CA ALA A 44 -0.26 -16.15 6.02
C ALA A 44 1.14 -16.18 6.66
N VAL A 45 1.29 -15.78 7.93
CA VAL A 45 2.59 -15.63 8.60
C VAL A 45 2.66 -16.41 9.92
N PRO A 46 3.86 -16.68 10.47
CA PRO A 46 3.98 -17.37 11.76
C PRO A 46 3.30 -16.62 12.90
N ALA A 47 2.69 -17.37 13.83
CA ALA A 47 2.07 -16.80 15.03
C ALA A 47 3.09 -15.97 15.83
N GLY A 48 2.69 -14.75 16.23
CA GLY A 48 3.55 -13.86 17.01
C GLY A 48 4.80 -13.34 16.28
N ALA A 49 4.85 -13.45 14.94
CA ALA A 49 5.94 -12.91 14.14
C ALA A 49 6.15 -11.41 14.40
N ALA A 50 7.41 -10.97 14.27
CA ALA A 50 7.73 -9.55 14.19
C ALA A 50 7.45 -9.06 12.76
N VAL A 51 6.70 -7.97 12.64
CA VAL A 51 6.16 -7.46 11.37
C VAL A 51 6.59 -6.01 11.20
N LEU A 52 7.15 -5.68 10.04
CA LEU A 52 7.35 -4.31 9.59
C LEU A 52 6.29 -3.94 8.55
N GLU A 53 5.46 -2.93 8.81
CA GLU A 53 4.54 -2.38 7.81
C GLU A 53 5.08 -1.08 7.23
N LEU A 54 5.27 -1.04 5.91
CA LEU A 54 5.72 0.13 5.18
C LEU A 54 4.53 0.93 4.65
N GLY A 55 4.41 2.20 5.04
CA GLY A 55 3.25 3.04 4.71
C GLY A 55 2.03 2.69 5.56
N CYS A 56 2.21 2.59 6.89
CA CYS A 56 1.18 2.07 7.79
C CYS A 56 0.01 3.04 8.01
N GLY A 57 0.14 4.32 7.61
CA GLY A 57 -0.84 5.36 7.86
C GLY A 57 -1.25 5.40 9.33
N ALA A 58 -2.55 5.48 9.58
CA ALA A 58 -3.15 5.47 10.91
C ALA A 58 -3.20 4.07 11.57
N GLY A 59 -2.46 3.08 11.06
CA GLY A 59 -2.34 1.77 11.67
C GLY A 59 -3.53 0.84 11.42
N ARG A 60 -4.23 1.01 10.29
CA ARG A 60 -5.42 0.22 9.89
C ARG A 60 -5.13 -1.28 9.84
N ILE A 61 -3.92 -1.67 9.43
CA ILE A 61 -3.47 -3.07 9.42
C ILE A 61 -2.59 -3.37 10.64
N SER A 62 -1.63 -2.49 10.93
CA SER A 62 -0.69 -2.65 12.05
C SER A 62 -1.34 -2.87 13.41
N THR A 63 -2.32 -2.02 13.78
CA THR A 63 -2.95 -2.08 15.10
C THR A 63 -3.72 -3.38 15.31
N PRO A 64 -4.61 -3.82 14.39
CA PRO A 64 -5.24 -5.12 14.50
C PRO A 64 -4.26 -6.30 14.53
N LEU A 65 -3.17 -6.26 13.75
CA LEU A 65 -2.15 -7.30 13.80
C LEU A 65 -1.47 -7.41 15.17
N ALA A 66 -1.20 -6.28 15.82
CA ALA A 66 -0.69 -6.29 17.18
C ALA A 66 -1.67 -6.92 18.16
N ARG A 67 -2.98 -6.63 18.02
CA ARG A 67 -4.04 -7.25 18.82
C ARG A 67 -4.21 -8.75 18.55
N LEU A 68 -3.87 -9.21 17.36
CA LEU A 68 -3.77 -10.64 17.00
C LEU A 68 -2.48 -11.30 17.53
N GLY A 69 -1.63 -10.57 18.25
CA GLY A 69 -0.46 -11.09 18.95
C GLY A 69 0.88 -10.89 18.25
N HIS A 70 0.93 -10.15 17.14
CA HIS A 70 2.18 -9.85 16.45
C HIS A 70 2.94 -8.69 17.09
N ARG A 71 4.28 -8.66 16.93
CA ARG A 71 5.09 -7.49 17.30
C ARG A 71 5.23 -6.60 16.08
N VAL A 72 4.52 -5.49 16.03
CA VAL A 72 4.42 -4.65 14.82
C VAL A 72 5.23 -3.37 14.96
N VAL A 73 6.00 -3.05 13.91
CA VAL A 73 6.61 -1.75 13.67
C VAL A 73 5.94 -1.13 12.45
N GLY A 74 5.25 -0.01 12.64
CA GLY A 74 4.63 0.77 11.55
C GLY A 74 5.52 1.93 11.12
N VAL A 75 5.69 2.10 9.81
CA VAL A 75 6.47 3.20 9.21
C VAL A 75 5.57 4.08 8.37
N ASP A 76 5.61 5.38 8.61
CA ASP A 76 4.92 6.39 7.80
C ASP A 76 5.66 7.73 7.84
N GLU A 77 5.45 8.61 6.85
CA GLU A 77 6.08 9.93 6.81
C GLU A 77 5.29 10.99 7.59
N SER A 78 3.97 10.79 7.75
CA SER A 78 3.09 11.70 8.49
C SER A 78 3.17 11.42 9.99
N ALA A 79 3.56 12.43 10.76
CA ALA A 79 3.52 12.33 12.22
C ALA A 79 2.06 12.21 12.71
N GLU A 80 1.14 12.91 12.06
CA GLU A 80 -0.28 12.95 12.37
C GLU A 80 -0.95 11.58 12.17
N MET A 81 -0.57 10.84 11.13
CA MET A 81 -1.00 9.45 10.93
C MET A 81 -0.46 8.55 12.06
N LEU A 82 0.84 8.65 12.35
CA LEU A 82 1.49 7.81 13.37
C LEU A 82 0.95 8.06 14.78
N GLU A 83 0.48 9.27 15.09
CA GLU A 83 -0.20 9.59 16.36
C GLU A 83 -1.51 8.83 16.55
N ARG A 84 -2.11 8.30 15.48
CA ARG A 84 -3.35 7.50 15.54
C ARG A 84 -3.09 6.01 15.78
N CYS A 85 -1.86 5.55 15.53
CA CYS A 85 -1.47 4.17 15.78
C CYS A 85 -1.48 3.85 17.28
N VAL A 86 -2.00 2.69 17.65
CA VAL A 86 -2.00 2.21 19.03
C VAL A 86 -1.45 0.79 19.09
N ASP A 87 -0.92 0.38 20.25
CA ASP A 87 -0.40 -0.97 20.51
C ASP A 87 0.84 -1.37 19.68
N ILE A 88 1.43 -0.46 18.89
CA ILE A 88 2.59 -0.71 18.02
C ILE A 88 3.73 0.27 18.26
N ARG A 89 4.94 -0.10 17.83
CA ARG A 89 6.04 0.86 17.67
C ARG A 89 5.87 1.59 16.35
N THR A 90 6.02 2.92 16.37
CA THR A 90 5.98 3.74 15.15
C THR A 90 7.36 4.29 14.83
N VAL A 91 7.65 4.46 13.53
CA VAL A 91 8.86 5.09 13.02
C VAL A 91 8.48 6.10 11.95
N ARG A 92 8.82 7.38 12.17
CA ARG A 92 8.59 8.43 11.18
C ARG A 92 9.69 8.41 10.12
N SER A 93 9.36 7.98 8.91
CA SER A 93 10.28 7.90 7.77
C SER A 93 9.51 7.68 6.48
N SER A 94 10.02 8.21 5.37
CA SER A 94 9.56 7.74 4.05
C SER A 94 10.08 6.34 3.80
N ILE A 95 9.29 5.51 3.12
CA ILE A 95 9.64 4.10 2.85
C ILE A 95 11.01 3.99 2.17
N GLN A 96 11.32 4.89 1.23
CA GLN A 96 12.55 4.85 0.44
C GLN A 96 13.81 5.15 1.29
N SER A 97 13.66 5.95 2.35
CA SER A 97 14.77 6.41 3.20
C SER A 97 14.97 5.58 4.47
N LEU A 98 14.01 4.74 4.84
CA LEU A 98 14.07 3.90 6.03
C LEU A 98 15.33 3.03 6.04
N ARG A 99 16.10 3.07 7.14
CA ARG A 99 17.25 2.19 7.38
C ARG A 99 17.29 1.80 8.86
N LEU A 100 16.52 0.77 9.22
CA LEU A 100 16.56 0.20 10.57
C LEU A 100 17.73 -0.78 10.69
N PRO A 101 18.35 -0.91 11.89
CA PRO A 101 19.43 -1.87 12.11
C PRO A 101 18.91 -3.33 12.18
N GLU A 102 17.61 -3.50 12.41
CA GLU A 102 16.95 -4.80 12.55
C GLU A 102 16.29 -5.23 11.23
N ARG A 103 16.26 -6.54 11.01
CA ARG A 103 15.47 -7.19 9.95
C ARG A 103 14.30 -7.94 10.57
N PHE A 104 13.29 -8.21 9.76
CA PHE A 104 12.03 -8.77 10.18
C PHE A 104 11.73 -10.07 9.43
N PRO A 105 11.15 -11.08 10.10
CA PRO A 105 10.68 -12.29 9.44
C PRO A 105 9.50 -11.99 8.49
N VAL A 106 8.81 -10.86 8.69
CA VAL A 106 7.68 -10.41 7.86
C VAL A 106 7.81 -8.92 7.56
N VAL A 107 7.75 -8.55 6.28
CA VAL A 107 7.59 -7.16 5.83
C VAL A 107 6.30 -7.04 5.01
N LEU A 108 5.52 -5.99 5.25
CA LEU A 108 4.28 -5.70 4.53
C LEU A 108 4.45 -4.46 3.64
N LEU A 109 3.97 -4.56 2.40
CA LEU A 109 3.82 -3.45 1.46
C LEU A 109 2.36 -3.40 0.94
N PRO A 110 1.41 -2.96 1.78
CA PRO A 110 -0.02 -2.95 1.45
C PRO A 110 -0.42 -1.73 0.59
N SER A 111 -1.72 -1.50 0.45
CA SER A 111 -2.32 -0.28 -0.10
C SER A 111 -1.92 0.02 -1.55
N HIS A 112 -1.65 -1.03 -2.34
CA HIS A 112 -1.30 -0.92 -3.75
C HIS A 112 -0.04 -0.07 -4.04
N LEU A 113 0.86 0.09 -3.06
CA LEU A 113 2.10 0.87 -3.23
C LEU A 113 2.98 0.35 -4.37
N ILE A 114 2.96 -0.96 -4.62
CA ILE A 114 3.64 -1.56 -5.78
C ILE A 114 3.06 -1.09 -7.12
N ASN A 115 1.84 -0.54 -7.17
CA ASN A 115 1.25 0.01 -8.39
C ASN A 115 1.65 1.47 -8.67
N ALA A 116 2.66 2.02 -7.96
CA ALA A 116 3.18 3.36 -8.25
C ALA A 116 3.51 3.54 -9.74
N ALA A 117 3.04 4.66 -10.33
CA ALA A 117 3.24 4.96 -11.75
C ALA A 117 4.73 5.07 -12.13
N ASP A 118 5.51 5.70 -11.25
CA ASP A 118 6.96 5.85 -11.35
C ASP A 118 7.66 4.53 -10.98
N GLU A 119 8.41 3.98 -11.93
CA GLU A 119 9.18 2.75 -11.75
C GLU A 119 10.27 2.89 -10.70
N ALA A 120 10.95 4.03 -10.60
CA ALA A 120 11.99 4.25 -9.61
C ALA A 120 11.42 4.27 -8.18
N VAL A 121 10.22 4.83 -8.00
CA VAL A 121 9.51 4.81 -6.71
C VAL A 121 9.14 3.38 -6.32
N ARG A 122 8.53 2.62 -7.26
CA ARG A 122 8.19 1.21 -7.03
C ARG A 122 9.42 0.36 -6.69
N GLU A 123 10.50 0.53 -7.43
CA GLU A 123 11.76 -0.18 -7.17
C GLU A 123 12.35 0.19 -5.81
N ALA A 124 12.27 1.46 -5.40
CA ALA A 124 12.71 1.89 -4.08
C ALA A 124 11.90 1.23 -2.96
N PHE A 125 10.58 1.14 -3.09
CA PHE A 125 9.74 0.42 -2.11
C PHE A 125 10.13 -1.05 -1.98
N LEU A 126 10.29 -1.75 -3.10
CA LEU A 126 10.67 -3.17 -3.09
C LEU A 126 12.10 -3.37 -2.56
N ARG A 127 13.03 -2.46 -2.86
CA ARG A 127 14.39 -2.49 -2.28
C ARG A 127 14.36 -2.32 -0.77
N THR A 128 13.57 -1.38 -0.24
CA THR A 128 13.37 -1.25 1.21
C THR A 128 12.81 -2.53 1.81
N CYS A 129 11.85 -3.18 1.14
CA CYS A 129 11.36 -4.49 1.58
C CYS A 129 12.49 -5.51 1.67
N ARG A 130 13.32 -5.62 0.63
CA ARG A 130 14.45 -6.56 0.58
C ARG A 130 15.51 -6.30 1.66
N GLU A 131 15.82 -5.02 1.92
CA GLU A 131 16.81 -4.62 2.91
C GLU A 131 16.39 -4.98 4.35
N HIS A 132 15.08 -4.96 4.63
CA HIS A 132 14.52 -5.17 5.97
C HIS A 132 13.93 -6.55 6.19
N VAL A 133 13.72 -7.37 5.16
CA VAL A 133 13.29 -8.76 5.35
C VAL A 133 14.50 -9.65 5.69
N GLU A 134 14.32 -10.55 6.64
CA GLU A 134 15.29 -11.61 6.94
C GLU A 134 15.52 -12.51 5.72
N GLU A 135 16.66 -13.21 5.66
CA GLU A 135 16.98 -14.11 4.53
C GLU A 135 15.99 -15.27 4.38
N ALA A 136 15.43 -15.75 5.50
CA ALA A 136 14.35 -16.74 5.52
C ALA A 136 12.96 -16.11 5.72
N GLY A 137 12.87 -14.78 5.67
CA GLY A 137 11.65 -14.03 5.89
C GLY A 137 10.80 -13.90 4.63
N THR A 138 9.68 -13.22 4.80
CA THR A 138 8.69 -13.03 3.74
C THR A 138 8.27 -11.57 3.59
N VAL A 139 7.94 -11.19 2.35
CA VAL A 139 7.35 -9.91 2.00
C VAL A 139 5.94 -10.14 1.50
N LEU A 140 4.92 -9.64 2.21
CA LEU A 140 3.54 -9.66 1.72
C LEU A 140 3.24 -8.33 1.05
N VAL A 141 2.72 -8.41 -0.16
CA VAL A 141 2.47 -7.23 -0.99
C VAL A 141 1.04 -7.25 -1.49
N GLN A 142 0.41 -6.07 -1.45
CA GLN A 142 -0.88 -5.85 -2.07
C GLN A 142 -0.69 -5.09 -3.38
N ARG A 143 -1.23 -5.61 -4.48
CA ARG A 143 -1.40 -4.91 -5.76
C ARG A 143 -2.89 -4.81 -6.11
N HIS A 144 -3.24 -4.02 -7.12
CA HIS A 144 -4.60 -4.06 -7.68
C HIS A 144 -4.93 -5.47 -8.20
N ARG A 145 -6.21 -5.84 -8.16
CA ARG A 145 -6.68 -7.12 -8.74
C ARG A 145 -6.32 -7.22 -10.22
N ARG A 146 -6.18 -8.44 -10.73
CA ARG A 146 -5.90 -8.71 -12.16
C ARG A 146 -6.89 -7.95 -13.07
N GLY A 147 -6.36 -7.37 -14.15
CA GLY A 147 -7.14 -6.65 -15.15
C GLY A 147 -7.72 -5.31 -14.70
N TRP A 148 -7.62 -4.95 -13.41
CA TRP A 148 -8.32 -3.77 -12.88
C TRP A 148 -7.92 -2.48 -13.58
N VAL A 149 -6.62 -2.28 -13.85
CA VAL A 149 -6.18 -1.06 -14.53
C VAL A 149 -6.93 -0.93 -15.84
N GLU A 150 -6.96 -1.95 -16.70
CA GLU A 150 -7.62 -1.91 -18.01
C GLU A 150 -9.15 -1.82 -17.93
N GLU A 151 -9.74 -2.56 -17.00
CA GLU A 151 -11.20 -2.68 -16.83
C GLU A 151 -11.83 -1.51 -16.07
N ALA A 152 -11.05 -0.74 -15.33
CA ALA A 152 -11.59 0.31 -14.46
C ALA A 152 -12.48 1.29 -15.24
N THR A 153 -13.68 1.49 -14.70
CA THR A 153 -14.65 2.50 -15.12
C THR A 153 -15.10 3.31 -13.92
N ASP A 154 -15.83 4.40 -14.17
CA ASP A 154 -16.52 5.14 -13.13
C ASP A 154 -17.35 4.16 -12.29
N SER A 155 -17.18 4.23 -10.97
CA SER A 155 -17.80 3.29 -10.05
C SER A 155 -18.01 3.94 -8.69
N VAL A 156 -19.02 3.43 -7.98
CA VAL A 156 -19.34 3.83 -6.61
C VAL A 156 -19.44 2.56 -5.78
N HIS A 157 -18.80 2.56 -4.62
CA HIS A 157 -18.90 1.53 -3.61
C HIS A 157 -19.36 2.16 -2.30
N ASP A 158 -20.30 1.53 -1.62
CA ASP A 158 -20.84 1.96 -0.34
C ASP A 158 -21.00 0.72 0.54
N ASP A 159 -20.32 0.71 1.69
CA ASP A 159 -20.38 -0.37 2.67
C ASP A 159 -21.21 0.00 3.91
N GLY A 160 -21.95 1.10 3.86
CA GLY A 160 -22.74 1.64 4.96
C GLY A 160 -21.94 2.49 5.94
N THR A 161 -20.60 2.47 5.87
CA THR A 161 -19.71 3.33 6.65
C THR A 161 -19.06 4.38 5.75
N LEU A 162 -18.39 3.91 4.68
CA LEU A 162 -17.65 4.73 3.73
C LEU A 162 -18.26 4.57 2.34
N ARG A 163 -18.63 5.69 1.74
CA ARG A 163 -18.93 5.75 0.31
C ARG A 163 -17.69 6.20 -0.44
N SER A 164 -17.18 5.37 -1.33
CA SER A 164 -16.01 5.66 -2.17
C SER A 164 -16.40 5.63 -3.65
N SER A 165 -16.01 6.65 -4.40
CA SER A 165 -16.29 6.75 -5.84
C SER A 165 -15.00 6.90 -6.62
N LEU A 166 -14.79 6.05 -7.64
CA LEU A 166 -13.73 6.21 -8.62
C LEU A 166 -14.29 6.95 -9.83
N ARG A 167 -13.58 7.98 -10.27
CA ARG A 167 -13.75 8.59 -11.59
C ARG A 167 -12.52 8.36 -12.44
N VAL A 168 -12.67 7.74 -13.60
CA VAL A 168 -11.58 7.52 -14.54
C VAL A 168 -11.35 8.78 -15.36
N LEU A 169 -10.19 9.41 -15.17
CA LEU A 169 -9.83 10.64 -15.86
C LEU A 169 -9.08 10.37 -17.18
N GLY A 170 -8.40 9.23 -17.28
CA GLY A 170 -7.80 8.80 -18.53
C GLY A 170 -6.81 7.65 -18.41
N ARG A 171 -6.21 7.28 -19.55
CA ARG A 171 -5.19 6.24 -19.68
C ARG A 171 -3.97 6.82 -20.41
N PRO A 172 -3.06 7.50 -19.69
CA PRO A 172 -2.03 8.31 -20.33
C PRO A 172 -1.00 7.50 -21.13
N ALA A 173 -0.86 6.20 -20.83
CA ALA A 173 -0.05 5.25 -21.59
C ALA A 173 -0.59 3.82 -21.40
N PRO A 174 -0.15 2.83 -22.20
CA PRO A 174 -0.46 1.43 -21.96
C PRO A 174 -0.09 1.01 -20.53
N GLY A 175 -1.04 0.34 -19.84
CA GLY A 175 -0.87 -0.08 -18.45
C GLY A 175 -0.86 1.05 -17.42
N LEU A 176 -1.28 2.28 -17.77
CA LEU A 176 -1.49 3.37 -16.81
C LEU A 176 -2.97 3.77 -16.73
N LEU A 177 -3.46 3.93 -15.51
CA LEU A 177 -4.76 4.52 -15.18
C LEU A 177 -4.52 5.82 -14.42
N HIS A 178 -5.13 6.91 -14.85
CA HIS A 178 -5.24 8.13 -14.08
C HIS A 178 -6.70 8.31 -13.65
N GLY A 179 -6.91 8.50 -12.35
CA GLY A 179 -8.24 8.56 -11.76
C GLY A 179 -8.30 9.49 -10.56
N ARG A 180 -9.53 9.82 -10.18
CA ARG A 180 -9.83 10.53 -8.94
C ARG A 180 -10.66 9.63 -8.04
N MET A 181 -10.24 9.50 -6.80
CA MET A 181 -11.06 8.91 -5.75
C MET A 181 -11.74 10.01 -4.94
N THR A 182 -13.04 9.86 -4.73
CA THR A 182 -13.82 10.66 -3.79
C THR A 182 -14.31 9.76 -2.66
N TYR A 183 -14.20 10.22 -1.43
CA TYR A 183 -14.62 9.51 -0.23
C TYR A 183 -15.60 10.35 0.56
N GLU A 184 -16.73 9.78 0.94
CA GLU A 184 -17.73 10.42 1.79
C GLU A 184 -17.88 9.58 3.06
N LEU A 185 -17.63 10.20 4.22
CA LEU A 185 -17.73 9.58 5.52
C LEU A 185 -18.23 10.61 6.55
N ALA A 186 -19.30 10.25 7.27
CA ALA A 186 -19.89 11.09 8.33
C ALA A 186 -20.15 12.56 7.91
N GLY A 187 -20.59 12.78 6.66
CA GLY A 187 -20.89 14.11 6.11
C GLY A 187 -19.66 14.90 5.64
N SER A 188 -18.46 14.36 5.81
CA SER A 188 -17.22 14.92 5.26
C SER A 188 -16.88 14.28 3.91
N VAL A 189 -16.28 15.06 3.02
CA VAL A 189 -15.87 14.62 1.68
C VAL A 189 -14.39 14.89 1.48
N TRP A 190 -13.67 13.88 1.00
CA TRP A 190 -12.26 13.97 0.60
C TRP A 190 -12.10 13.53 -0.84
N GLU A 191 -11.17 14.15 -1.55
CA GLU A 191 -10.84 13.79 -2.91
C GLU A 191 -9.33 13.69 -3.07
N HIS A 192 -8.85 12.73 -3.84
CA HIS A 192 -7.47 12.72 -4.31
C HIS A 192 -7.35 12.13 -5.72
N GLU A 193 -6.40 12.66 -6.48
CA GLU A 193 -6.03 12.13 -7.79
C GLU A 193 -4.82 11.22 -7.67
N PHE A 194 -4.82 10.14 -8.44
CA PHE A 194 -3.73 9.18 -8.47
C PHE A 194 -3.47 8.70 -9.90
N THR A 195 -2.25 8.20 -10.11
CA THR A 195 -1.88 7.45 -11.31
C THR A 195 -1.36 6.09 -10.87
N ALA A 196 -1.98 5.02 -11.36
CA ALA A 196 -1.60 3.64 -11.07
C ALA A 196 -1.06 2.96 -12.32
N ARG A 197 0.03 2.21 -12.15
CA ARG A 197 0.57 1.30 -13.16
C ARG A 197 0.11 -0.12 -12.90
N ASP A 198 -0.25 -0.80 -13.98
CA ASP A 198 -0.58 -2.22 -13.91
C ASP A 198 0.64 -3.06 -13.55
N VAL A 199 0.41 -4.04 -12.69
CA VAL A 199 1.39 -5.03 -12.25
C VAL A 199 0.77 -6.39 -12.51
N ASP A 200 0.77 -6.78 -13.79
CA ASP A 200 0.19 -8.05 -14.23
C ASP A 200 1.06 -9.26 -13.83
N ASP A 201 0.52 -10.46 -14.03
CA ASP A 201 1.21 -11.73 -13.68
C ASP A 201 2.47 -11.98 -14.52
N ALA A 202 2.55 -11.42 -15.74
CA ALA A 202 3.70 -11.58 -16.63
C ALA A 202 4.86 -10.62 -16.28
N ALA A 203 4.54 -9.44 -15.75
CA ALA A 203 5.49 -8.42 -15.33
C ALA A 203 5.97 -8.66 -13.89
N LEU A 204 5.11 -9.18 -13.00
CA LEU A 204 5.40 -9.31 -11.57
C LEU A 204 6.73 -10.02 -11.26
N PRO A 205 7.08 -11.18 -11.86
CA PRO A 205 8.35 -11.83 -11.58
C PRO A 205 9.57 -10.97 -11.92
N ARG A 206 9.51 -10.22 -13.04
CA ARG A 206 10.59 -9.30 -13.45
C ARG A 206 10.70 -8.09 -12.53
N ILE A 207 9.57 -7.57 -12.06
CA ILE A 207 9.51 -6.45 -11.11
C ILE A 207 10.16 -6.85 -9.79
N LEU A 208 9.82 -8.04 -9.25
CA LEU A 208 10.39 -8.54 -8.00
C LEU A 208 11.89 -8.84 -8.13
N ALA A 209 12.31 -9.45 -9.24
CA ALA A 209 13.70 -9.83 -9.48
C ALA A 209 14.66 -8.62 -9.46
N ARG A 210 14.20 -7.42 -9.86
CA ARG A 210 15.01 -6.19 -9.80
C ARG A 210 15.33 -5.73 -8.37
N ALA A 211 14.62 -6.25 -7.38
CA ALA A 211 14.85 -5.97 -5.96
C ALA A 211 15.34 -7.21 -5.20
N ASP A 212 15.90 -8.20 -5.90
CA ASP A 212 16.34 -9.48 -5.31
C ASP A 212 15.24 -10.20 -4.53
N LEU A 213 14.00 -10.11 -5.03
CA LEU A 213 12.83 -10.82 -4.52
C LEU A 213 12.31 -11.77 -5.59
N ARG A 214 11.64 -12.85 -5.17
CA ARG A 214 10.92 -13.77 -6.07
C ARG A 214 9.53 -14.04 -5.52
N LEU A 215 8.56 -14.21 -6.42
CA LEU A 215 7.23 -14.66 -6.06
C LEU A 215 7.31 -16.09 -5.50
N GLU A 216 6.69 -16.32 -4.35
CA GLU A 216 6.55 -17.64 -3.74
C GLU A 216 5.11 -18.16 -3.88
N ARG A 217 4.12 -17.32 -3.56
CA ARG A 217 2.71 -17.73 -3.57
C ARG A 217 1.76 -16.55 -3.75
N VAL A 218 0.67 -16.75 -4.47
CA VAL A 218 -0.48 -15.81 -4.52
C VAL A 218 -1.47 -16.21 -3.42
N LEU A 219 -1.98 -15.25 -2.67
CA LEU A 219 -2.82 -15.48 -1.47
C LEU A 219 -4.32 -15.29 -1.74
N THR A 220 -4.69 -14.52 -2.75
CA THR A 220 -6.11 -14.27 -3.12
C THR A 220 -6.39 -14.67 -4.56
N ASP A 221 -7.61 -15.15 -4.82
CA ASP A 221 -8.04 -15.63 -6.15
C ASP A 221 -7.94 -14.55 -7.23
N ASP A 222 -8.21 -13.29 -6.86
CA ASP A 222 -8.12 -12.11 -7.72
C ASP A 222 -6.67 -11.65 -7.98
N GLY A 223 -5.71 -12.28 -7.32
CA GLY A 223 -4.28 -12.00 -7.44
C GLY A 223 -3.83 -10.71 -6.74
N ALA A 224 -4.68 -10.04 -5.95
CA ALA A 224 -4.36 -8.79 -5.29
C ALA A 224 -3.30 -8.94 -4.21
N TRP A 225 -3.33 -10.04 -3.43
CA TRP A 225 -2.34 -10.33 -2.40
C TRP A 225 -1.40 -11.44 -2.81
N PHE A 226 -0.10 -11.25 -2.58
CA PHE A 226 0.89 -12.27 -2.80
C PHE A 226 2.04 -12.19 -1.79
N LEU A 227 2.78 -13.28 -1.74
CA LEU A 227 3.94 -13.51 -0.90
C LEU A 227 5.17 -13.61 -1.79
N ALA A 228 6.16 -12.76 -1.51
CA ALA A 228 7.48 -12.80 -2.09
C ALA A 228 8.53 -13.13 -1.02
N VAL A 229 9.64 -13.71 -1.44
CA VAL A 229 10.78 -14.05 -0.56
C VAL A 229 12.07 -13.57 -1.21
N PRO A 230 13.17 -13.42 -0.45
CA PRO A 230 14.49 -13.18 -1.02
C PRO A 230 14.82 -14.17 -2.14
N ALA A 231 15.28 -13.63 -3.28
CA ALA A 231 15.99 -14.40 -4.28
C ALA A 231 17.39 -14.67 -3.71
N ARG A 232 17.79 -15.94 -3.67
CA ARG A 232 19.06 -16.38 -3.08
C ARG A 232 20.27 -15.68 -3.68
#